data_AF-A0A966WTH9-F1
#
_entry.id   AF-A0A966WTH9-F1
#
_cell.length_a   1.000
_cell.length_b   1.000
_cell.length_c   1.000
_cell.angle_alpha   90.00
_cell.angle_beta   90.00
_cell.angle_gamma   90.00
#
_symmetry.space_group_name_H-M   'P 1'
#
loop_
_entity.id
_entity.type
_entity.pdbx_description
1 polymer ?
#
loop_
_entity_poly.entity_id
_entity_poly.type
_entity_poly.pdbx_seq_one_letter_code
_entity_poly.pdbx_strand_id
1 'polypeptide(L)'
;MLQFSKYQGLGNDFLLLDGRDASDPEAAFGLTPERVAQLCDRRFGVGGDGVILALPPNAGGELRMRIFNADGTEPEMCGNGIRCLARFLADRDGDGPGRTWQIDTLAGRIVPELLPDGTIRVDMGAPFLAAEQVPTTLELGPNGLPQGELVVDGETFAVAAAGMGNPHVVIPVDAVEEIDLERFGAGFERHPAFPARTNVHFVEVLAPDHLVMRVWERGAGPTLACGTGACATLVACHRLGLCERRARLDLPGGPLQIHWDAASGKVFMDGPAELVFDGVIPDAEVVRAARHQSAHQAEAVDVRPDNCPSAEARQRAMALLSSSSLDDLVAIATNSLESRTRARFERDTNMAG
;
A
#
# COMPACT_ATOMS: atom_id res chain seq x y z
N MET A 1 -23.37 3.20 -10.19
CA MET A 1 -22.02 2.83 -10.68
C MET A 1 -20.99 3.70 -10.00
N LEU A 2 -19.81 3.18 -9.66
CA LEU A 2 -18.74 3.90 -8.98
C LEU A 2 -17.53 4.07 -9.91
N GLN A 3 -17.24 5.30 -10.33
CA GLN A 3 -16.05 5.62 -11.12
C GLN A 3 -14.86 5.87 -10.19
N PHE A 4 -13.68 5.39 -10.57
CA PHE A 4 -12.46 5.58 -9.80
C PHE A 4 -11.24 5.67 -10.71
N SER A 5 -10.17 6.25 -10.17
CA SER A 5 -8.84 6.21 -10.77
C SER A 5 -7.87 5.55 -9.81
N LYS A 6 -7.10 4.58 -10.28
CA LYS A 6 -6.10 3.88 -9.48
C LYS A 6 -4.77 4.61 -9.58
N TYR A 7 -4.23 5.07 -8.46
CA TYR A 7 -2.90 5.68 -8.38
C TYR A 7 -1.98 4.88 -7.47
N GLN A 8 -0.68 5.09 -7.62
CA GLN A 8 0.34 4.57 -6.70
C GLN A 8 1.41 5.63 -6.41
N GLY A 9 1.93 5.60 -5.18
CA GLY A 9 3.12 6.35 -4.79
C GLY A 9 4.16 5.40 -4.21
N LEU A 10 5.17 5.03 -5.00
CA LEU A 10 6.22 4.07 -4.65
C LEU A 10 5.67 2.70 -4.20
N GLY A 11 4.69 2.20 -4.96
CA GLY A 11 4.05 0.90 -4.72
C GLY A 11 2.89 0.93 -3.73
N ASN A 12 2.73 2.00 -2.94
CA ASN A 12 1.56 2.18 -2.08
C ASN A 12 0.39 2.70 -2.90
N ASP A 13 -0.64 1.87 -3.09
CA ASP A 13 -1.61 2.02 -4.19
C ASP A 13 -3.06 2.26 -3.72
N PHE A 14 -3.71 3.29 -4.28
CA PHE A 14 -5.01 3.78 -3.81
C PHE A 14 -6.04 3.87 -4.93
N LEU A 15 -7.31 3.65 -4.57
CA LEU A 15 -8.44 4.02 -5.42
C LEU A 15 -8.83 5.46 -5.08
N LEU A 16 -8.77 6.35 -6.06
CA LEU A 16 -9.13 7.75 -5.91
C LEU A 16 -10.53 8.00 -6.47
N LEU A 17 -11.32 8.71 -5.70
CA LEU A 17 -12.72 9.02 -5.97
C LEU A 17 -12.91 10.54 -5.87
N ASP A 18 -13.50 11.14 -6.89
CA ASP A 18 -13.81 12.57 -6.89
C ASP A 18 -15.26 12.82 -6.46
N GLY A 19 -15.41 13.28 -5.22
CA GLY A 19 -16.67 13.70 -4.62
C GLY A 19 -16.85 15.21 -4.56
N ARG A 20 -16.02 16.01 -5.23
CA ARG A 20 -16.07 17.49 -5.15
C ARG A 20 -17.40 18.05 -5.65
N ASP A 21 -18.03 17.40 -6.62
CA ASP A 21 -19.31 17.81 -7.22
C ASP A 21 -20.54 17.13 -6.60
N ALA A 22 -20.35 16.25 -5.60
CA ALA A 22 -21.45 15.52 -4.99
C ALA A 22 -22.28 16.40 -4.04
N SER A 23 -23.61 16.33 -4.14
CA SER A 23 -24.52 17.06 -3.24
C SER A 23 -24.49 16.53 -1.81
N ASP A 24 -24.28 15.23 -1.65
CA ASP A 24 -23.98 14.57 -0.38
C ASP A 24 -22.76 13.66 -0.60
N PRO A 25 -21.54 14.19 -0.48
CA PRO A 25 -20.33 13.44 -0.78
C PRO A 25 -20.11 12.23 0.13
N GLU A 26 -20.65 12.25 1.36
CA GLU A 26 -20.48 11.17 2.32
C GLU A 26 -21.40 9.99 1.97
N ALA A 27 -22.63 10.27 1.52
CA ALA A 27 -23.53 9.24 1.02
C ALA A 27 -23.23 8.82 -0.43
N ALA A 28 -22.65 9.71 -1.26
CA ALA A 28 -22.52 9.53 -2.70
C ALA A 28 -21.80 8.24 -3.11
N PHE A 29 -20.84 7.79 -2.29
CA PHE A 29 -20.04 6.60 -2.57
C PHE A 29 -20.42 5.39 -1.74
N GLY A 30 -21.28 5.56 -0.72
CA GLY A 30 -21.70 4.47 0.17
C GLY A 30 -20.52 3.72 0.81
N LEU A 31 -19.45 4.42 1.17
CA LEU A 31 -18.21 3.82 1.70
C LEU A 31 -18.37 3.49 3.19
N THR A 32 -18.96 2.33 3.46
CA THR A 32 -18.83 1.70 4.78
C THR A 32 -17.48 0.98 4.89
N PRO A 33 -16.97 0.71 6.11
CA PRO A 33 -15.73 -0.07 6.29
C PRO A 33 -15.75 -1.40 5.53
N GLU A 34 -16.87 -2.11 5.54
CA GLU A 34 -17.04 -3.38 4.81
C GLU A 34 -16.96 -3.18 3.30
N ARG A 35 -17.51 -2.07 2.80
CA ARG A 35 -17.45 -1.75 1.37
C ARG A 35 -16.03 -1.41 0.95
N VAL A 36 -15.32 -0.62 1.75
CA VAL A 36 -13.89 -0.31 1.52
C VAL A 36 -13.08 -1.60 1.48
N ALA A 37 -13.26 -2.49 2.47
CA ALA A 37 -12.55 -3.76 2.50
C ALA A 37 -12.82 -4.63 1.27
N GLN A 38 -14.07 -4.68 0.79
CA GLN A 38 -14.41 -5.37 -0.46
C GLN A 38 -13.75 -4.75 -1.70
N LEU A 39 -13.64 -3.43 -1.76
CA LEU A 39 -12.99 -2.73 -2.88
C LEU A 39 -11.48 -2.98 -2.88
N CYS A 40 -10.87 -2.92 -1.70
CA CYS A 40 -9.44 -3.08 -1.49
C CYS A 40 -8.96 -4.54 -1.51
N ASP A 41 -9.85 -5.53 -1.41
CA ASP A 41 -9.49 -6.94 -1.59
C ASP A 41 -8.82 -7.16 -2.95
N ARG A 42 -7.57 -7.62 -2.95
CA ARG A 42 -6.75 -7.77 -4.18
C ARG A 42 -7.17 -8.94 -5.08
N ARG A 43 -8.05 -9.85 -4.63
CA ARG A 43 -8.49 -11.02 -5.39
C ARG A 43 -9.93 -10.90 -5.88
N PHE A 44 -10.80 -10.32 -5.05
CA PHE A 44 -12.24 -10.24 -5.28
C PHE A 44 -12.73 -8.80 -5.50
N GLY A 45 -11.88 -7.81 -5.18
CA GLY A 45 -12.11 -6.40 -5.41
C GLY A 45 -11.27 -5.85 -6.56
N VAL A 46 -11.05 -4.55 -6.52
CA VAL A 46 -10.09 -3.85 -7.41
C VAL A 46 -8.67 -4.08 -6.91
N GLY A 47 -8.50 -4.18 -5.59
CA GLY A 47 -7.21 -4.26 -4.94
C GLY A 47 -6.63 -2.88 -4.67
N GLY A 48 -6.15 -2.65 -3.44
CA GLY A 48 -5.44 -1.44 -3.03
C GLY A 48 -5.17 -1.39 -1.55
N ASP A 49 -4.21 -0.56 -1.14
CA ASP A 49 -3.92 -0.30 0.27
C ASP A 49 -4.96 0.63 0.91
N GLY A 50 -5.76 1.33 0.09
CA GLY A 50 -6.84 2.16 0.58
C GLY A 50 -7.68 2.83 -0.51
N VAL A 51 -8.69 3.56 -0.05
CA VAL A 51 -9.55 4.43 -0.87
C VAL A 51 -9.37 5.87 -0.40
N ILE A 52 -9.16 6.79 -1.34
CA ILE A 52 -9.00 8.21 -1.08
C ILE A 52 -10.13 8.98 -1.75
N LEU A 53 -10.76 9.87 -0.98
CA LEU A 53 -11.81 10.77 -1.45
C LEU A 53 -11.28 12.19 -1.56
N ALA A 54 -11.44 12.79 -2.74
CA ALA A 54 -11.40 14.24 -2.92
C ALA A 54 -12.79 14.80 -2.62
N LEU A 55 -12.90 15.67 -1.63
CA LEU A 55 -14.18 16.21 -1.16
C LEU A 55 -14.18 17.73 -1.23
N PRO A 56 -15.37 18.37 -1.29
CA PRO A 56 -15.45 19.80 -1.13
C PRO A 56 -14.86 20.22 0.23
N PRO A 57 -14.27 21.43 0.30
CA PRO A 57 -13.58 21.89 1.50
C PRO A 57 -14.54 22.12 2.66
N ASN A 58 -13.99 22.07 3.88
CA ASN A 58 -14.63 22.72 5.02
C ASN A 58 -14.45 24.24 4.89
N ALA A 59 -15.20 25.03 5.66
CA ALA A 59 -15.14 26.50 5.59
C ALA A 59 -13.68 27.02 5.59
N GLY A 60 -13.25 27.69 4.51
CA GLY A 60 -11.92 28.30 4.38
C GLY A 60 -10.80 27.42 3.79
N GLY A 61 -11.10 26.22 3.27
CA GLY A 61 -10.17 25.38 2.50
C GLY A 61 -10.43 25.37 1.00
N GLU A 62 -9.54 24.72 0.24
CA GLU A 62 -9.73 24.49 -1.21
C GLU A 62 -10.38 23.13 -1.47
N LEU A 63 -9.92 22.09 -0.78
CA LEU A 63 -10.56 20.78 -0.77
C LEU A 63 -10.30 20.05 0.56
N ARG A 64 -11.03 18.95 0.78
CA ARG A 64 -10.82 18.04 1.91
C ARG A 64 -10.44 16.66 1.39
N MET A 65 -9.52 16.00 2.08
CA MET A 65 -9.18 14.60 1.85
C MET A 65 -9.75 13.74 2.97
N ARG A 66 -10.35 12.62 2.59
CA ARG A 66 -10.55 11.47 3.48
C ARG A 66 -9.83 10.27 2.89
N ILE A 67 -9.34 9.41 3.76
CA ILE A 67 -8.65 8.19 3.39
C ILE A 67 -9.19 7.05 4.24
N PHE A 68 -9.38 5.89 3.63
CA PHE A 68 -9.68 4.66 4.33
C PHE A 68 -8.61 3.63 3.98
N ASN A 69 -8.06 2.97 4.99
CA ASN A 69 -7.21 1.81 4.83
C ASN A 69 -7.99 0.65 4.22
N ALA A 70 -7.29 -0.36 3.73
CA ALA A 70 -7.88 -1.57 3.19
C ALA A 70 -8.79 -2.34 4.16
N ASP A 71 -8.66 -2.15 5.47
CA ASP A 71 -9.55 -2.73 6.49
C ASP A 71 -10.79 -1.86 6.81
N GLY A 72 -10.91 -0.70 6.16
CA GLY A 72 -12.00 0.25 6.35
C GLY A 72 -11.78 1.25 7.48
N THR A 73 -10.66 1.20 8.20
CA THR A 73 -10.30 2.23 9.19
C THR A 73 -9.90 3.54 8.52
N GLU A 74 -10.17 4.68 9.15
CA GLU A 74 -9.83 6.01 8.62
C GLU A 74 -8.60 6.57 9.36
N PRO A 75 -7.41 6.53 8.75
CA PRO A 75 -6.22 7.15 9.33
C PRO A 75 -6.25 8.67 9.18
N GLU A 76 -5.46 9.36 9.99
CA GLU A 76 -5.44 10.83 9.99
C GLU A 76 -4.80 11.43 8.73
N MET A 77 -3.77 10.76 8.20
CA MET A 77 -2.99 11.20 7.03
C MET A 77 -2.22 10.03 6.40
N CYS A 78 -1.92 10.13 5.10
CA CYS A 78 -0.98 9.25 4.41
C CYS A 78 -0.12 10.06 3.43
N GLY A 79 1.20 10.06 3.63
CA GLY A 79 2.14 10.87 2.83
C GLY A 79 2.22 10.45 1.36
N ASN A 80 2.01 9.17 1.04
CA ASN A 80 1.90 8.69 -0.35
C ASN A 80 0.52 9.02 -0.94
N GLY A 81 -0.53 8.85 -0.12
CA GLY A 81 -1.90 9.14 -0.50
C GLY A 81 -2.12 10.61 -0.88
N ILE A 82 -1.56 11.55 -0.13
CA ILE A 82 -1.69 12.99 -0.44
C ILE A 82 -0.98 13.36 -1.75
N ARG A 83 0.16 12.72 -2.08
CA ARG A 83 0.82 12.89 -3.39
C ARG A 83 -0.05 12.33 -4.51
N CYS A 84 -0.63 11.14 -4.31
CA CYS A 84 -1.57 10.56 -5.26
C CYS A 84 -2.77 11.46 -5.50
N LEU A 85 -3.35 12.03 -4.44
CA LEU A 85 -4.47 12.95 -4.55
C LEU A 85 -4.11 14.22 -5.31
N ALA A 86 -2.99 14.87 -4.97
CA ALA A 86 -2.52 16.06 -5.68
C ALA A 86 -2.30 15.78 -7.17
N ARG A 87 -1.69 14.63 -7.50
CA ARG A 87 -1.48 14.23 -8.89
C ARG A 87 -2.79 13.95 -9.62
N PHE A 88 -3.73 13.25 -8.98
CA PHE A 88 -5.05 13.00 -9.53
C PHE A 88 -5.83 14.28 -9.84
N LEU A 89 -5.77 15.27 -8.95
CA LEU A 89 -6.39 16.58 -9.18
C LEU A 89 -5.73 17.26 -10.37
N ALA A 90 -4.41 17.24 -10.45
CA ALA A 90 -3.69 17.83 -11.58
C ALA A 90 -4.05 17.18 -12.92
N ASP A 91 -4.06 15.85 -12.97
CA ASP A 91 -4.40 15.08 -14.17
C ASP A 91 -5.86 15.31 -14.59
N ARG A 92 -6.78 15.45 -13.63
CA ARG A 92 -8.21 15.65 -13.87
C ARG A 92 -8.59 17.07 -14.27
N ASP A 93 -7.97 18.07 -13.64
CA ASP A 93 -8.30 19.48 -13.84
C ASP A 93 -7.40 20.13 -14.91
N GLY A 94 -6.34 19.45 -15.33
CA GLY A 94 -5.38 19.94 -16.33
C GLY A 94 -4.37 20.95 -15.77
N ASP A 95 -4.04 20.85 -14.47
CA ASP A 95 -3.08 21.75 -13.81
C ASP A 95 -1.63 21.46 -14.25
N GLY A 96 -0.80 22.52 -14.24
CA GLY A 96 0.62 22.45 -14.58
C GLY A 96 1.56 22.72 -13.40
N PRO A 97 2.89 22.66 -13.63
CA PRO A 97 3.89 22.92 -12.59
C PRO A 97 3.72 24.25 -11.85
N GLY A 98 4.05 24.25 -10.55
CA GLY A 98 3.87 25.37 -9.63
C GLY A 98 2.47 25.44 -9.00
N ARG A 99 1.55 24.56 -9.42
CA ARG A 99 0.26 24.41 -8.75
C ARG A 99 0.46 23.90 -7.32
N THR A 100 -0.17 24.58 -6.36
CA THR A 100 -0.23 24.18 -4.95
C THR A 100 -1.67 24.00 -4.53
N TRP A 101 -1.99 22.98 -3.72
CA TRP A 101 -3.35 22.75 -3.22
C TRP A 101 -3.42 22.99 -1.71
N GLN A 102 -4.53 23.53 -1.20
CA GLN A 102 -4.77 23.56 0.24
C GLN A 102 -5.76 22.46 0.64
N ILE A 103 -5.21 21.33 1.10
CA ILE A 103 -5.99 20.12 1.37
C ILE A 103 -6.16 19.95 2.88
N ASP A 104 -7.40 20.04 3.35
CA ASP A 104 -7.73 19.76 4.74
C ASP A 104 -7.78 18.25 4.98
N THR A 105 -7.01 17.76 5.96
CA THR A 105 -6.99 16.37 6.43
C THR A 105 -7.36 16.29 7.91
N LEU A 106 -7.52 15.09 8.47
CA LEU A 106 -7.69 14.92 9.91
C LEU A 106 -6.44 15.34 10.71
N ALA A 107 -5.25 15.26 10.11
CA ALA A 107 -4.00 15.77 10.69
C ALA A 107 -3.80 17.30 10.51
N GLY A 108 -4.80 18.01 9.95
CA GLY A 108 -4.72 19.43 9.63
C GLY A 108 -4.49 19.69 8.14
N ARG A 109 -4.18 20.94 7.80
CA ARG A 109 -4.00 21.38 6.41
C ARG A 109 -2.63 21.01 5.87
N ILE A 110 -2.61 20.31 4.73
CA ILE A 110 -1.41 19.95 3.98
C ILE A 110 -1.39 20.69 2.64
N VAL A 111 -0.21 21.16 2.23
CA VAL A 111 -0.02 21.94 1.00
C VAL A 111 0.94 21.21 0.06
N PRO A 112 0.43 20.28 -0.79
CA PRO A 112 1.25 19.70 -1.84
C PRO A 112 1.46 20.68 -2.99
N GLU A 113 2.60 20.56 -3.67
CA GLU A 113 2.98 21.33 -4.85
C GLU A 113 3.38 20.40 -5.98
N LEU A 114 2.89 20.65 -7.20
CA LEU A 114 3.33 19.97 -8.41
C LEU A 114 4.60 20.64 -8.94
N LEU A 115 5.70 19.90 -8.97
CA LEU A 115 7.00 20.38 -9.41
C LEU A 115 7.17 20.29 -10.94
N PRO A 116 8.15 21.01 -11.53
CA PRO A 116 8.42 20.98 -12.98
C PRO A 116 8.76 19.60 -13.56
N ASP A 117 9.29 18.70 -12.74
CA ASP A 117 9.61 17.32 -13.13
C ASP A 117 8.42 16.36 -12.99
N GLY A 118 7.25 16.85 -12.59
CA GLY A 118 6.03 16.07 -12.41
C GLY A 118 5.91 15.36 -11.06
N THR A 119 6.91 15.50 -10.17
CA THR A 119 6.82 15.01 -8.80
C THR A 119 5.96 15.92 -7.93
N ILE A 120 5.46 15.39 -6.82
CA ILE A 120 4.71 16.17 -5.82
C ILE A 120 5.60 16.41 -4.61
N ARG A 121 5.83 17.69 -4.30
CA ARG A 121 6.41 18.14 -3.03
C ARG A 121 5.33 18.21 -1.97
N VAL A 122 5.64 17.73 -0.78
CA VAL A 122 4.77 17.82 0.40
C VAL A 122 5.53 18.48 1.54
N ASP A 123 4.93 19.50 2.17
CA ASP A 123 5.38 20.02 3.47
C ASP A 123 4.99 19.00 4.56
N MET A 124 5.99 18.33 5.12
CA MET A 124 5.84 17.31 6.15
C MET A 124 5.91 17.90 7.58
N GLY A 125 6.03 19.22 7.69
CA GLY A 125 6.17 19.91 8.97
C GLY A 125 7.56 19.80 9.58
N ALA A 126 7.69 20.27 10.83
CA ALA A 126 8.94 20.20 11.57
C ALA A 126 9.10 18.82 12.25
N PRO A 127 10.32 18.26 12.32
CA PRO A 127 10.56 17.00 13.01
C PRO A 127 10.50 17.18 14.52
N PHE A 128 10.11 16.11 15.22
CA PHE A 128 10.17 16.02 16.69
C PHE A 128 11.49 15.37 17.10
N LEU A 129 12.25 16.08 17.93
CA LEU A 129 13.61 15.67 18.34
C LEU A 129 13.77 15.59 19.87
N ALA A 130 12.70 15.84 20.64
CA ALA A 130 12.68 15.60 22.08
C ALA A 130 12.16 14.18 22.38
N ALA A 131 12.73 13.51 23.38
CA ALA A 131 12.39 12.12 23.71
C ALA A 131 10.90 11.94 24.07
N GLU A 132 10.32 12.93 24.74
CA GLU A 132 8.92 12.95 25.15
C GLU A 132 7.96 13.07 23.95
N GLN A 133 8.42 13.70 22.86
CA GLN A 133 7.64 13.86 21.63
C GLN A 133 7.73 12.64 20.70
N VAL A 134 8.81 11.84 20.80
CA VAL A 134 9.04 10.61 20.02
C VAL A 134 8.55 9.34 20.76
N PRO A 135 7.73 9.50 21.79
CA PRO A 135 7.64 8.59 22.95
C PRO A 135 8.71 7.48 23.05
N THR A 136 9.93 7.84 23.45
CA THR A 136 11.03 6.88 23.69
C THR A 136 11.65 7.04 25.08
N THR A 137 12.25 5.96 25.60
CA THR A 137 13.07 5.99 26.82
C THR A 137 14.55 6.25 26.54
N LEU A 138 14.95 6.44 25.27
CA LEU A 138 16.31 6.84 24.92
C LEU A 138 16.57 8.26 25.44
N GLU A 139 17.77 8.47 25.98
CA GLU A 139 18.17 9.80 26.45
C GLU A 139 18.55 10.71 25.27
N LEU A 140 18.35 12.02 25.46
CA LEU A 140 18.79 13.03 24.50
C LEU A 140 20.33 13.02 24.43
N GLY A 141 20.86 12.61 23.27
CA GLY A 141 22.30 12.57 23.07
C GLY A 141 22.91 13.89 22.59
N PRO A 142 24.26 13.95 22.44
CA PRO A 142 24.99 15.14 22.02
C PRO A 142 24.57 15.71 20.65
N ASN A 143 23.94 14.90 19.79
CA ASN A 143 23.49 15.32 18.46
C ASN A 143 22.12 16.01 18.48
N GLY A 144 21.52 16.21 19.66
CA GLY A 144 20.25 16.92 19.81
C GLY A 144 19.03 16.10 19.37
N LEU A 145 19.10 14.78 19.53
CA LEU A 145 17.99 13.83 19.38
C LEU A 145 18.20 12.63 20.32
N PRO A 146 17.15 11.83 20.63
CA PRO A 146 17.30 10.64 21.45
C PRO A 146 18.11 9.57 20.73
N GLN A 147 19.20 9.10 21.32
CA GLN A 147 20.11 8.15 20.68
C GLN A 147 20.81 7.25 21.70
N GLY A 148 21.33 6.12 21.26
CA GLY A 148 22.07 5.20 22.12
C GLY A 148 22.33 3.87 21.45
N GLU A 149 22.64 2.86 22.26
CA GLU A 149 22.77 1.48 21.82
C GLU A 149 21.60 0.66 22.36
N LEU A 150 21.00 -0.16 21.51
CA LEU A 150 19.93 -1.08 21.88
C LEU A 150 20.31 -2.51 21.49
N VAL A 151 19.87 -3.47 22.30
CA VAL A 151 20.11 -4.89 22.04
C VAL A 151 18.83 -5.54 21.56
N VAL A 152 18.87 -6.14 20.36
CA VAL A 152 17.77 -6.93 19.82
C VAL A 152 18.31 -8.31 19.45
N ASP A 153 17.72 -9.33 20.07
CA ASP A 153 18.07 -10.74 19.85
C ASP A 153 19.58 -11.06 19.96
N GLY A 154 20.23 -10.46 20.96
CA GLY A 154 21.65 -10.65 21.27
C GLY A 154 22.62 -9.78 20.47
N GLU A 155 22.12 -8.96 19.55
CA GLU A 155 22.93 -8.06 18.72
C GLU A 155 22.72 -6.61 19.13
N THR A 156 23.82 -5.85 19.21
CA THR A 156 23.82 -4.44 19.63
C THR A 156 23.84 -3.54 18.40
N PHE A 157 22.93 -2.57 18.35
CA PHE A 157 22.86 -1.58 17.29
C PHE A 157 22.92 -0.18 17.86
N ALA A 158 23.67 0.70 17.17
CA ALA A 158 23.55 2.13 17.37
C ALA A 158 22.24 2.62 16.76
N VAL A 159 21.46 3.39 17.52
CA VAL A 159 20.15 3.87 17.10
C VAL A 159 19.97 5.36 17.38
N ALA A 160 19.14 5.98 16.56
CA ALA A 160 18.69 7.36 16.68
C ALA A 160 17.17 7.42 16.49
N ALA A 161 16.47 8.15 17.35
CA ALA A 161 15.03 8.31 17.25
C ALA A 161 14.65 9.73 16.80
N ALA A 162 13.63 9.83 15.97
CA ALA A 162 13.02 11.08 15.54
C ALA A 162 11.52 10.88 15.30
N GLY A 163 10.75 11.96 15.29
CA GLY A 163 9.32 11.92 15.04
C GLY A 163 8.90 12.82 13.89
N MET A 164 7.86 12.41 13.16
CA MET A 164 7.22 13.19 12.09
C MET A 164 5.70 13.18 12.25
N GLY A 165 5.21 13.31 13.50
CA GLY A 165 3.84 12.99 13.90
C GLY A 165 3.72 11.61 14.55
N ASN A 166 4.51 10.64 14.09
CA ASN A 166 4.63 9.29 14.63
C ASN A 166 6.10 8.94 14.95
N PRO A 167 6.36 7.95 15.83
CA PRO A 167 7.72 7.60 16.25
C PRO A 167 8.47 6.80 15.18
N HIS A 168 9.75 7.13 15.01
CA HIS A 168 10.68 6.43 14.12
C HIS A 168 12.01 6.17 14.84
N VAL A 169 12.55 4.98 14.66
CA VAL A 169 13.94 4.63 14.99
C VAL A 169 14.72 4.39 13.71
N VAL A 170 15.91 4.98 13.64
CA VAL A 170 16.82 4.96 12.50
C VAL A 170 18.10 4.27 12.96
N ILE A 171 18.51 3.27 12.19
CA ILE A 171 19.59 2.35 12.51
C ILE A 171 20.57 2.38 11.33
N PRO A 172 21.64 3.20 11.41
CA PRO A 172 22.69 3.18 10.42
C PRO A 172 23.37 1.80 10.39
N VAL A 173 23.53 1.23 9.20
CA VAL A 173 24.18 -0.06 8.96
C VAL A 173 25.12 0.04 7.76
N ASP A 174 26.04 -0.91 7.65
CA ASP A 174 26.98 -0.95 6.52
C ASP A 174 26.32 -1.44 5.23
N ALA A 175 25.39 -2.40 5.33
CA ALA A 175 24.66 -2.96 4.18
C ALA A 175 23.21 -3.30 4.54
N VAL A 176 22.22 -2.61 3.97
CA VAL A 176 20.80 -2.87 4.29
C VAL A 176 20.28 -4.21 3.77
N GLU A 177 20.92 -4.75 2.74
CA GLU A 177 20.56 -6.03 2.13
C GLU A 177 20.89 -7.23 3.02
N GLU A 178 21.90 -7.09 3.88
CA GLU A 178 22.36 -8.14 4.81
C GLU A 178 21.51 -8.21 6.09
N ILE A 179 20.65 -7.21 6.32
CA ILE A 179 19.78 -7.17 7.50
C ILE A 179 18.60 -8.12 7.35
N ASP A 180 18.45 -9.02 8.33
CA ASP A 180 17.23 -9.80 8.56
C ASP A 180 16.12 -8.87 9.06
N LEU A 181 15.40 -8.30 8.10
CA LEU A 181 14.40 -7.27 8.35
C LEU A 181 13.23 -7.80 9.19
N GLU A 182 12.80 -9.05 8.98
CA GLU A 182 11.72 -9.62 9.78
C GLU A 182 12.12 -9.79 11.23
N ARG A 183 13.32 -10.34 11.49
CA ARG A 183 13.83 -10.57 12.84
C ARG A 183 14.03 -9.26 13.58
N PHE A 184 14.82 -8.34 13.01
CA PHE A 184 15.19 -7.12 13.72
C PHE A 184 14.11 -6.06 13.66
N GLY A 185 13.40 -5.92 12.55
CA GLY A 185 12.27 -4.99 12.42
C GLY A 185 11.20 -5.26 13.47
N ALA A 186 10.76 -6.51 13.61
CA ALA A 186 9.79 -6.90 14.64
C ALA A 186 10.33 -6.69 16.07
N GLY A 187 11.62 -6.96 16.28
CA GLY A 187 12.28 -6.77 17.56
C GLY A 187 12.32 -5.30 18.00
N PHE A 188 12.72 -4.40 17.09
CA PHE A 188 12.76 -2.95 17.35
C PHE A 188 11.37 -2.33 17.47
N GLU A 189 10.39 -2.76 16.66
CA GLU A 189 9.01 -2.25 16.74
C GLU A 189 8.47 -2.35 18.18
N ARG A 190 8.78 -3.46 18.86
CA ARG A 190 8.27 -3.80 20.19
C ARG A 190 9.30 -3.63 21.31
N HIS A 191 10.46 -3.05 21.00
CA HIS A 191 11.54 -2.92 21.96
C HIS A 191 11.07 -2.05 23.16
N PRO A 192 11.39 -2.41 24.42
CA PRO A 192 10.94 -1.68 25.61
C PRO A 192 11.26 -0.18 25.62
N ALA A 193 12.26 0.24 24.85
CA ALA A 193 12.63 1.64 24.66
C ALA A 193 11.61 2.47 23.88
N PHE A 194 10.59 1.84 23.28
CA PHE A 194 9.53 2.50 22.52
C PHE A 194 8.15 2.08 23.06
N PRO A 195 7.66 2.71 24.14
CA PRO A 195 6.39 2.35 24.77
C PRO A 195 5.18 2.39 23.83
N ALA A 196 5.18 3.29 22.85
CA ALA A 196 4.14 3.43 21.84
C ALA A 196 4.39 2.59 20.57
N ARG A 197 5.34 1.63 20.65
CA ARG A 197 6.02 0.99 19.52
C ARG A 197 6.66 2.02 18.58
N THR A 198 7.36 1.58 17.55
CA THR A 198 8.01 2.50 16.61
C THR A 198 8.07 1.92 15.20
N ASN A 199 8.16 2.79 14.19
CA ASN A 199 8.57 2.39 12.85
C ASN A 199 10.10 2.29 12.82
N VAL A 200 10.62 1.26 12.17
CA VAL A 200 12.04 0.90 12.19
C VAL A 200 12.63 1.06 10.81
N HIS A 201 13.75 1.77 10.73
CA HIS A 201 14.44 2.06 9.48
C HIS A 201 15.90 1.67 9.58
N PHE A 202 16.31 0.69 8.77
CA PHE A 202 17.72 0.41 8.54
C PHE A 202 18.18 1.25 7.37
N VAL A 203 19.31 1.93 7.52
CA VAL A 203 19.81 2.87 6.52
C VAL A 203 21.28 2.67 6.25
N GLU A 204 21.61 2.56 4.97
CA GLU A 204 22.97 2.56 4.44
C GLU A 204 23.22 3.91 3.79
N VAL A 205 24.35 4.54 4.13
CA VAL A 205 24.72 5.86 3.61
C VAL A 205 25.75 5.66 2.51
N LEU A 206 25.30 5.74 1.25
CA LEU A 206 26.17 5.55 0.08
C LEU A 206 26.99 6.82 -0.21
N ALA A 207 26.40 7.99 0.00
CA ALA A 207 27.02 9.29 -0.14
C ALA A 207 26.33 10.31 0.78
N PRO A 208 26.93 11.49 1.04
CA PRO A 208 26.30 12.53 1.85
C PRO A 208 24.91 12.96 1.34
N ASP A 209 24.62 12.82 0.06
CA ASP A 209 23.35 13.16 -0.58
C ASP A 209 22.56 11.95 -1.10
N HIS A 210 22.98 10.72 -0.78
CA HIS A 210 22.34 9.48 -1.24
C HIS A 210 22.35 8.39 -0.17
N LEU A 211 21.16 8.00 0.28
CA LEU A 211 20.94 6.96 1.28
C LEU A 211 20.03 5.88 0.69
N VAL A 212 20.20 4.64 1.16
CA VAL A 212 19.32 3.51 0.88
C VAL A 212 18.71 3.05 2.19
N MET A 213 17.40 2.80 2.22
CA MET A 213 16.73 2.37 3.44
C MET A 213 15.79 1.20 3.22
N ARG A 214 15.65 0.36 4.25
CA ARG A 214 14.58 -0.64 4.38
C ARG A 214 13.75 -0.33 5.62
N VAL A 215 12.44 -0.54 5.49
CA VAL A 215 11.48 -0.13 6.50
C VAL A 215 10.69 -1.31 7.04
N TRP A 216 10.49 -1.31 8.35
CA TRP A 216 9.47 -2.08 9.04
C TRP A 216 8.51 -1.10 9.73
N GLU A 217 7.28 -1.02 9.25
CA GLU A 217 6.27 -0.12 9.80
C GLU A 217 5.55 -0.73 11.00
N ARG A 218 5.28 0.13 11.98
CA ARG A 218 4.57 -0.22 13.20
C ARG A 218 3.20 -0.81 12.87
N GLY A 219 2.99 -2.06 13.24
CA GLY A 219 1.75 -2.78 12.99
C GLY A 219 1.52 -3.23 11.54
N ALA A 220 2.42 -2.92 10.60
CA ALA A 220 2.29 -3.31 9.19
C ALA A 220 3.38 -4.29 8.73
N GLY A 221 4.55 -4.29 9.37
CA GLY A 221 5.68 -5.11 8.94
C GLY A 221 6.47 -4.46 7.79
N PRO A 222 7.13 -5.23 6.92
CA PRO A 222 7.93 -4.67 5.84
C PRO A 222 7.04 -3.99 4.79
N THR A 223 7.32 -2.73 4.48
CA THR A 223 6.59 -1.97 3.45
C THR A 223 7.53 -1.51 2.32
N LEU A 224 6.95 -1.17 1.16
CA LEU A 224 7.72 -0.70 0.02
C LEU A 224 8.19 0.75 0.18
N ALA A 225 7.43 1.58 0.88
CA ALA A 225 7.80 2.98 1.11
C ALA A 225 7.08 3.56 2.33
N CYS A 226 7.81 4.36 3.12
CA CYS A 226 7.28 5.10 4.25
C CYS A 226 7.74 6.56 4.18
N GLY A 227 6.83 7.49 3.83
CA GLY A 227 7.19 8.90 3.62
C GLY A 227 7.67 9.62 4.89
N THR A 228 6.96 9.43 6.02
CA THR A 228 7.41 9.99 7.32
C THR A 228 8.70 9.33 7.79
N GLY A 229 8.89 8.04 7.49
CA GLY A 229 10.12 7.30 7.77
C GLY A 229 11.33 7.81 7.00
N ALA A 230 11.18 8.11 5.71
CA ALA A 230 12.23 8.74 4.91
C ALA A 230 12.60 10.13 5.47
N CYS A 231 11.60 10.93 5.86
CA CYS A 231 11.81 12.22 6.50
C CYS A 231 12.60 12.11 7.81
N ALA A 232 12.17 11.21 8.70
CA ALA A 232 12.85 10.95 9.96
C ALA A 232 14.28 10.43 9.77
N THR A 233 14.49 9.57 8.77
CA THR A 233 15.81 9.01 8.41
C THR A 233 16.78 10.09 7.98
N LEU A 234 16.38 10.99 7.06
CA LEU A 234 17.23 12.13 6.67
C LEU A 234 17.60 12.97 7.89
N VAL A 235 16.62 13.31 8.74
CA VAL A 235 16.84 14.18 9.90
C VAL A 235 17.80 13.53 10.89
N ALA A 236 17.61 12.24 11.21
CA ALA A 236 18.48 11.50 12.11
C ALA A 236 19.91 11.38 11.55
N CYS A 237 20.06 10.91 10.31
CA CYS A 237 21.37 10.79 9.66
C CYS A 237 22.10 12.13 9.56
N HIS A 238 21.40 13.22 9.23
CA HIS A 238 22.02 14.54 9.19
C HIS A 238 22.51 14.98 10.57
N ARG A 239 21.69 14.79 11.62
CA ARG A 239 22.08 15.12 12.99
C ARG A 239 23.25 14.28 13.50
N LEU A 240 23.33 13.02 13.08
CA LEU A 240 24.46 12.12 13.34
C LEU A 240 25.72 12.51 12.54
N GLY A 241 25.65 13.50 11.65
CA GLY A 241 26.77 13.93 10.80
C GLY A 241 27.06 12.99 9.63
N LEU A 242 26.11 12.12 9.27
CA LEU A 242 26.27 11.11 8.24
C LEU A 242 25.88 11.60 6.83
N CYS A 243 24.94 12.55 6.74
CA CYS A 243 24.44 13.05 5.46
C CYS A 243 24.17 14.57 5.46
N GLU A 244 23.93 15.13 4.29
CA GLU A 244 23.50 16.50 4.08
C GLU A 244 22.02 16.70 4.48
N ARG A 245 21.58 17.97 4.53
CA ARG A 245 20.17 18.34 4.81
C ARG A 245 19.26 18.14 3.61
N ARG A 246 19.80 17.70 2.48
CA ARG A 246 19.06 17.35 1.27
C ARG A 246 19.69 16.09 0.73
N ALA A 247 18.92 15.01 0.62
CA ALA A 247 19.41 13.76 0.08
C ALA A 247 18.29 12.99 -0.61
N ARG A 248 18.69 12.19 -1.59
CA ARG A 248 17.87 11.14 -2.18
C ARG A 248 17.87 9.94 -1.25
N LEU A 249 16.70 9.44 -0.92
CA LEU A 249 16.49 8.20 -0.16
C LEU A 249 15.86 7.17 -1.09
N ASP A 250 16.58 6.08 -1.35
CA ASP A 250 16.07 4.94 -2.09
C ASP A 250 15.37 3.98 -1.11
N LEU A 251 14.06 3.84 -1.26
CA LEU A 251 13.23 2.85 -0.58
C LEU A 251 12.99 1.65 -1.52
N PRO A 252 12.51 0.50 -1.03
CA PRO A 252 12.23 -0.66 -1.89
C PRO A 252 11.26 -0.34 -3.05
N GLY A 253 10.31 0.57 -2.84
CA GLY A 253 9.35 1.03 -3.85
C GLY A 253 9.86 2.13 -4.78
N GLY A 254 11.06 2.67 -4.53
CA GLY A 254 11.71 3.69 -5.34
C GLY A 254 12.14 4.93 -4.54
N PRO A 255 12.67 5.96 -5.23
CA PRO A 255 13.31 7.11 -4.61
C PRO A 255 12.33 8.15 -4.07
N LEU A 256 12.70 8.77 -2.95
CA LEU A 256 12.18 10.05 -2.49
C LEU A 256 13.33 11.06 -2.38
N GLN A 257 13.07 12.32 -2.71
CA GLN A 257 13.99 13.40 -2.41
C GLN A 257 13.50 14.10 -1.14
N ILE A 258 14.32 14.06 -0.09
CA ILE A 258 13.98 14.70 1.18
C ILE A 258 14.87 15.93 1.35
N HIS A 259 14.28 17.01 1.87
CA HIS A 259 14.99 18.23 2.22
C HIS A 259 14.52 18.76 3.57
N TRP A 260 15.45 18.90 4.51
CA TRP A 260 15.21 19.61 5.76
C TRP A 260 15.67 21.06 5.63
N ASP A 261 14.73 21.98 5.53
CA ASP A 261 15.02 23.40 5.32
C ASP A 261 15.54 24.07 6.60
N ALA A 262 16.53 24.96 6.46
CA ALA A 262 17.18 25.63 7.59
C ALA A 262 16.41 26.84 8.06
N ALA A 263 15.76 27.54 7.13
CA ALA A 263 15.09 28.79 7.41
C ALA A 263 13.76 28.55 8.13
N SER A 264 12.97 27.59 7.65
CA SER A 264 11.65 27.25 8.23
C SER A 264 11.72 26.15 9.29
N GLY A 265 12.78 25.34 9.30
CA GLY A 265 12.90 24.15 10.16
C GLY A 265 12.01 22.98 9.73
N LYS A 266 11.32 23.09 8.58
CA LYS A 266 10.40 22.07 8.07
C LYS A 266 11.09 21.08 7.14
N VAL A 267 10.55 19.87 7.07
CA VAL A 267 10.96 18.82 6.14
C VAL A 267 10.02 18.82 4.94
N PHE A 268 10.60 18.83 3.75
CA PHE A 268 9.91 18.67 2.49
C PHE A 268 10.24 17.31 1.90
N MET A 269 9.22 16.64 1.38
CA MET A 269 9.35 15.35 0.70
C MET A 269 8.83 15.49 -0.71
N ASP A 270 9.72 15.27 -1.69
CA ASP A 270 9.37 15.22 -3.09
C ASP A 270 9.36 13.75 -3.53
N GLY A 271 8.29 13.35 -4.21
CA GLY A 271 8.16 11.98 -4.68
C GLY A 271 7.18 11.84 -5.84
N PRO A 272 7.30 10.75 -6.60
CA PRO A 272 6.37 10.49 -7.69
C PRO A 272 4.99 10.08 -7.14
N ALA A 273 4.00 10.26 -8.00
CA ALA A 273 2.69 9.64 -7.92
C ALA A 273 2.22 9.41 -9.36
N GLU A 274 1.67 8.23 -9.62
CA GLU A 274 1.40 7.78 -10.99
C GLU A 274 0.00 7.19 -11.11
N LEU A 275 -0.70 7.58 -12.16
CA LEU A 275 -1.93 6.91 -12.61
C LEU A 275 -1.56 5.50 -13.10
N VAL A 276 -2.26 4.50 -12.60
CA VAL A 276 -2.14 3.10 -13.04
C VAL A 276 -3.22 2.78 -14.06
N PHE A 277 -4.48 3.03 -13.73
CA PHE A 277 -5.63 2.84 -14.64
C PHE A 277 -6.88 3.54 -14.12
N ASP A 278 -7.86 3.77 -15.01
CA ASP A 278 -9.21 4.21 -14.64
C ASP A 278 -10.19 3.04 -14.71
N GLY A 279 -11.23 3.09 -13.87
CA GLY A 279 -12.22 2.02 -13.81
C GLY A 279 -13.61 2.47 -13.40
N VAL A 280 -14.58 1.60 -13.67
CA VAL A 280 -15.98 1.77 -13.26
C VAL A 280 -16.46 0.47 -12.64
N ILE A 281 -16.95 0.55 -11.40
CA ILE A 281 -17.56 -0.58 -10.70
C ILE A 281 -19.08 -0.48 -10.91
N PRO A 282 -19.70 -1.50 -11.55
CA PRO A 282 -21.15 -1.53 -11.74
C PRO A 282 -21.88 -1.70 -10.41
N ASP A 283 -23.16 -1.31 -10.37
CA ASP A 283 -23.98 -1.45 -9.16
C ASP A 283 -24.14 -2.93 -8.78
N ALA A 284 -24.10 -3.22 -7.47
CA ALA A 284 -24.08 -4.59 -6.97
C ALA A 284 -25.32 -5.40 -7.40
N GLU A 285 -26.47 -4.76 -7.58
CA GLU A 285 -27.69 -5.38 -8.11
C GLU A 285 -27.53 -5.84 -9.56
N VAL A 286 -26.84 -5.06 -10.39
CA VAL A 286 -26.55 -5.40 -11.79
C VAL A 286 -25.64 -6.64 -11.87
N VAL A 287 -24.62 -6.70 -11.00
CA VAL A 287 -23.71 -7.85 -10.93
C VAL A 287 -24.41 -9.10 -10.41
N ARG A 288 -25.27 -8.97 -9.39
CA ARG A 288 -26.06 -10.09 -8.86
C ARG A 288 -27.05 -10.62 -9.89
N ALA A 289 -27.74 -9.75 -10.62
CA ALA A 289 -28.64 -10.13 -11.70
C ALA A 289 -27.88 -10.90 -12.82
N ALA A 290 -26.68 -10.43 -13.20
CA ALA A 290 -25.85 -11.12 -14.19
C ALA A 290 -25.35 -12.50 -13.71
N ARG A 291 -25.00 -12.64 -12.42
CA ARG A 291 -24.61 -13.92 -11.81
C ARG A 291 -25.79 -14.89 -11.71
N HIS A 292 -26.99 -14.41 -11.34
CA HIS A 292 -28.19 -15.23 -11.31
C HIS A 292 -28.65 -15.66 -12.71
N GLN A 293 -28.52 -14.82 -13.72
CA GLN A 293 -28.78 -15.22 -15.11
C GLN A 293 -27.78 -16.28 -15.59
N SER A 294 -26.50 -16.16 -15.24
CA SER A 294 -25.48 -17.18 -15.56
C SER A 294 -25.74 -18.51 -14.83
N ALA A 295 -26.21 -18.45 -13.57
CA ALA A 295 -26.58 -19.63 -12.79
C ALA A 295 -27.90 -20.27 -13.25
N HIS A 296 -28.84 -19.50 -13.80
CA HIS A 296 -30.07 -20.02 -14.42
C HIS A 296 -29.88 -20.52 -15.86
N GLN A 297 -28.83 -20.07 -16.56
CA GLN A 297 -28.42 -20.65 -17.85
C GLN A 297 -27.55 -21.91 -17.69
N ALA A 298 -26.96 -22.11 -16.52
CA ALA A 298 -26.60 -23.45 -16.08
C ALA A 298 -27.89 -24.16 -15.64
N GLU A 299 -28.73 -24.55 -16.59
CA GLU A 299 -29.63 -25.66 -16.33
C GLU A 299 -28.76 -26.77 -15.75
N ALA A 300 -29.08 -27.18 -14.53
CA ALA A 300 -28.53 -28.41 -13.99
C ALA A 300 -28.96 -29.50 -14.94
N VAL A 301 -28.11 -29.82 -15.93
CA VAL A 301 -28.22 -31.05 -16.68
C VAL A 301 -28.14 -32.11 -15.61
N ASP A 302 -29.28 -32.71 -15.30
CA ASP A 302 -29.37 -33.83 -14.39
C ASP A 302 -28.49 -34.93 -14.98
N VAL A 303 -27.25 -35.01 -14.50
CA VAL A 303 -26.21 -35.94 -15.00
C VAL A 303 -26.50 -37.37 -14.55
N ARG A 304 -27.79 -37.72 -14.44
CA ARG A 304 -28.21 -39.10 -14.39
C ARG A 304 -28.03 -39.66 -15.81
N PRO A 305 -27.45 -40.86 -15.95
CA PRO A 305 -27.34 -41.54 -17.25
C PRO A 305 -28.68 -41.56 -17.99
N ASP A 306 -29.77 -41.52 -17.22
CA ASP A 306 -31.12 -41.55 -17.73
C ASP A 306 -31.66 -40.28 -18.43
N ASN A 307 -30.88 -39.20 -18.46
CA ASN A 307 -31.27 -37.96 -19.13
C ASN A 307 -30.26 -37.51 -20.20
N CYS A 308 -29.37 -38.40 -20.66
CA CYS A 308 -28.45 -38.08 -21.76
C CYS A 308 -29.23 -37.89 -23.09
N PRO A 309 -29.12 -36.72 -23.76
CA PRO A 309 -29.96 -36.36 -24.91
C PRO A 309 -29.61 -37.13 -26.19
N SER A 310 -28.42 -37.75 -26.27
CA SER A 310 -28.07 -38.62 -27.40
C SER A 310 -28.19 -40.08 -27.00
N ALA A 311 -29.06 -40.82 -27.70
CA ALA A 311 -29.26 -42.25 -27.48
C ALA A 311 -27.95 -43.05 -27.63
N GLU A 312 -27.08 -42.62 -28.54
CA GLU A 312 -25.81 -43.27 -28.84
C GLU A 312 -24.79 -43.13 -27.69
N ALA A 313 -24.66 -41.94 -27.10
CA ALA A 313 -23.77 -41.75 -25.94
C ALA A 313 -24.28 -42.49 -24.71
N ARG A 314 -25.61 -42.57 -24.54
CA ARG A 314 -26.25 -43.30 -23.44
C ARG A 314 -26.00 -44.80 -23.55
N GLN A 315 -26.11 -45.35 -24.76
CA GLN A 315 -25.84 -46.76 -25.01
C GLN A 315 -24.36 -47.11 -24.80
N ARG A 316 -23.43 -46.22 -25.19
CA ARG A 316 -21.99 -46.37 -24.92
C ARG A 316 -21.68 -46.32 -23.42
N ALA A 317 -22.29 -45.38 -22.68
CA ALA A 317 -22.10 -45.26 -21.24
C ALA A 317 -22.65 -46.48 -20.48
N MET A 318 -23.85 -46.95 -20.83
CA MET A 318 -24.43 -48.15 -20.23
C MET A 318 -23.67 -49.42 -20.60
N ALA A 319 -23.16 -49.54 -21.83
CA ALA A 319 -22.30 -50.63 -22.23
C ALA A 319 -21.00 -50.65 -21.39
N LEU A 320 -20.36 -49.49 -21.23
CA LEU A 320 -19.16 -49.36 -20.39
C LEU A 320 -19.45 -49.77 -18.94
N LEU A 321 -20.51 -49.22 -18.33
CA LEU A 321 -20.89 -49.51 -16.94
C LEU A 321 -21.30 -50.96 -16.70
N SER A 322 -21.83 -51.64 -17.72
CA SER A 322 -22.21 -53.06 -17.62
C SER A 322 -21.06 -54.01 -17.93
N SER A 323 -20.05 -53.57 -18.69
CA SER A 323 -18.90 -54.39 -19.09
C SER A 323 -17.65 -54.20 -18.21
N SER A 324 -17.64 -53.20 -17.33
CA SER A 324 -16.47 -52.83 -16.52
C SER A 324 -16.72 -53.07 -15.03
N SER A 325 -15.70 -53.57 -14.32
CA SER A 325 -15.76 -53.70 -12.87
C SER A 325 -15.66 -52.34 -12.19
N LEU A 326 -16.04 -52.27 -10.92
CA LEU A 326 -15.94 -51.02 -10.14
C LEU A 326 -14.50 -50.50 -10.11
N ASP A 327 -13.52 -51.41 -10.01
CA ASP A 327 -12.09 -51.08 -9.97
C ASP A 327 -11.59 -50.54 -11.32
N ASP A 328 -12.08 -51.08 -12.44
CA ASP A 328 -11.75 -50.57 -13.79
C ASP A 328 -12.30 -49.14 -13.98
N LEU A 329 -13.51 -48.88 -13.50
CA LEU A 329 -14.14 -47.56 -13.58
C LEU A 329 -13.39 -46.53 -12.74
N VAL A 330 -12.92 -46.92 -11.55
CA VAL A 330 -12.06 -46.07 -10.70
C VAL A 330 -10.72 -45.82 -11.40
N ALA A 331 -10.08 -46.82 -11.98
CA ALA A 331 -8.82 -46.66 -12.71
C ALA A 331 -8.95 -45.72 -13.92
N ILE A 332 -10.03 -45.80 -14.69
CA ILE A 332 -10.32 -44.90 -15.81
C ILE A 332 -10.50 -43.45 -15.32
N ALA A 333 -11.18 -43.24 -14.19
CA ALA A 333 -11.38 -41.92 -13.62
C ALA A 333 -10.05 -41.30 -13.15
N THR A 334 -9.21 -42.08 -12.49
CA THR A 334 -7.89 -41.64 -11.98
C THR A 334 -6.94 -41.31 -13.12
N ASN A 335 -6.83 -42.17 -14.14
CA ASN A 335 -5.99 -41.95 -15.32
C ASN A 335 -6.43 -40.72 -16.14
N SER A 336 -7.74 -40.44 -16.19
CA SER A 336 -8.31 -39.24 -16.80
C SER A 336 -7.92 -37.97 -16.03
N LEU A 337 -7.82 -38.05 -14.70
CA LEU A 337 -7.42 -36.94 -13.85
C LEU A 337 -5.93 -36.64 -13.99
N GLU A 338 -5.08 -37.66 -13.98
CA GLU A 338 -3.63 -37.53 -14.24
C GLU A 338 -3.37 -36.95 -15.63
N SER A 339 -4.08 -37.43 -16.66
CA SER A 339 -3.93 -36.93 -18.03
C SER A 339 -4.31 -35.45 -18.14
N ARG A 340 -5.39 -35.02 -17.47
CA ARG A 340 -5.80 -33.60 -17.43
C ARG A 340 -4.80 -32.74 -16.65
N THR A 341 -4.23 -33.28 -15.59
CA THR A 341 -3.23 -32.60 -14.76
C THR A 341 -1.95 -32.39 -15.56
N ARG A 342 -1.48 -33.42 -16.26
CA ARG A 342 -0.33 -33.37 -17.15
C ARG A 342 -0.52 -32.41 -18.33
N ALA A 343 -1.68 -32.43 -18.98
CA ALA A 343 -2.00 -31.49 -20.06
C ALA A 343 -2.06 -30.02 -19.58
N ARG A 344 -2.36 -29.79 -18.30
CA ARG A 344 -2.33 -28.46 -17.69
C ARG A 344 -0.88 -27.98 -17.46
N PHE A 345 -0.02 -28.86 -16.93
CA PHE A 345 1.41 -28.58 -16.77
C PHE A 345 2.11 -28.31 -18.12
N GLU A 346 1.78 -29.07 -19.16
CA GLU A 346 2.34 -28.89 -20.52
C GLU A 346 1.87 -27.58 -21.19
N ARG A 347 0.68 -27.05 -20.82
CA ARG A 347 0.25 -25.71 -21.25
C ARG A 347 0.98 -24.59 -20.51
N ASP A 348 1.16 -24.74 -19.21
CA ASP A 348 1.80 -23.70 -18.39
C ASP A 348 3.31 -23.60 -18.68
N THR A 349 3.95 -24.70 -19.09
CA THR A 349 5.35 -24.71 -19.53
C THR A 349 5.56 -24.15 -20.93
N ASN A 350 4.60 -24.31 -21.86
CA ASN A 350 4.67 -23.74 -23.20
C ASN A 350 4.30 -22.24 -23.28
N MET A 351 3.80 -21.64 -22.19
CA MET A 351 3.58 -20.19 -22.12
C MET A 351 4.75 -19.43 -21.47
N ALA A 352 5.79 -20.14 -21.02
CA ALA A 352 6.98 -19.55 -20.39
C ALA A 352 8.25 -19.62 -21.28
N GLY A 353 8.09 -19.96 -22.58
CA GLY A 353 9.16 -20.08 -23.57
C GLY A 353 9.14 -19.00 -24.63
#